data_AF-A0A369XNL6-F1
#
_entry.id   AF-A0A369XNL6-F1
#
_cell.length_a   1.000
_cell.length_b   1.000
_cell.length_c   1.000
_cell.angle_alpha   90.00
_cell.angle_beta   90.00
_cell.angle_gamma   90.00
#
_symmetry.space_group_name_H-M   'P 1'
#
loop_
_entity.id
_entity.type
_entity.pdbx_description
1 polymer ?
#
loop_
_entity_poly.entity_id
_entity_poly.type
_entity_poly.pdbx_seq_one_letter_code
_entity_poly.pdbx_strand_id
1 'polypeptide(L)'
;MGALRVHCGRVFSATEIAELCATVAWLPGLARKELAATVCEHLGWTTLTGTAKISACLDFLERLQAAGLLVLPALRPSPPRRGAPPSASAAPVAEPAVHCALSALAPVSLEVVRDATRVAQWDALVARWHPLGFQGAFGYRLRYFITAGDRRLGCVLLSGAARAVAVRDQWIGWTAQARRENLARVVNNSRFLIFPHVR
;
A
#
# COMPACT_ATOMS: atom_id res chain seq x y z
N MET A 1 -3.61 36.06 7.23
CA MET A 1 -2.69 34.89 7.31
C MET A 1 -3.46 33.65 6.88
N GLY A 2 -3.24 33.15 5.67
CA GLY A 2 -3.92 31.96 5.17
C GLY A 2 -3.43 30.70 5.89
N ALA A 3 -4.34 29.87 6.37
CA ALA A 3 -4.00 28.68 7.16
C ALA A 3 -3.27 27.65 6.28
N LEU A 4 -2.03 27.31 6.67
CA LEU A 4 -1.31 26.16 6.12
C LEU A 4 -2.09 24.88 6.45
N ARG A 5 -2.37 24.05 5.44
CA ARG A 5 -3.06 22.77 5.63
C ARG A 5 -2.11 21.61 5.34
N VAL A 6 -2.08 20.60 6.21
CA VAL A 6 -1.25 19.40 6.01
C VAL A 6 -2.12 18.21 5.63
N HIS A 7 -1.77 17.54 4.53
CA HIS A 7 -2.41 16.31 4.08
C HIS A 7 -1.38 15.31 3.53
N CYS A 8 -1.42 14.06 4.01
CA CYS A 8 -0.47 13.00 3.62
C CYS A 8 1.02 13.43 3.61
N GLY A 9 1.44 14.20 4.61
CA GLY A 9 2.82 14.66 4.76
C GLY A 9 3.22 15.85 3.89
N ARG A 10 2.34 16.34 3.00
CA ARG A 10 2.55 17.58 2.24
C ARG A 10 1.89 18.75 2.95
N VAL A 11 2.60 19.87 3.02
CA VAL A 11 2.07 21.17 3.42
C VAL A 11 1.51 21.85 2.17
N PHE A 12 0.29 22.38 2.26
CA PHE A 12 -0.36 23.17 1.23
C PHE A 12 -0.41 24.63 1.70
N SER A 13 0.18 25.49 0.89
CA SER A 13 0.09 26.95 1.01
C SER A 13 -1.31 27.45 0.70
N ALA A 14 -1.60 28.67 1.13
CA ALA A 14 -2.87 29.32 0.80
C ALA A 14 -3.06 29.49 -0.72
N THR A 15 -1.98 29.76 -1.45
CA THR A 15 -1.98 29.88 -2.91
C THR A 15 -2.34 28.57 -3.58
N GLU A 16 -1.69 27.46 -3.20
CA GLU A 16 -2.02 26.13 -3.74
C GLU A 16 -3.46 25.72 -3.43
N ILE A 17 -3.98 26.09 -2.25
CA ILE A 17 -5.39 25.84 -1.90
C ILE A 17 -6.31 26.66 -2.81
N ALA A 18 -5.99 27.93 -3.08
CA ALA A 18 -6.78 28.78 -3.96
C ALA A 18 -6.78 28.27 -5.42
N GLU A 19 -5.61 27.89 -5.95
CA GLU A 19 -5.46 27.28 -7.28
C GLU A 19 -6.24 25.97 -7.41
N LEU A 20 -6.18 25.14 -6.36
CA LEU A 20 -6.98 23.92 -6.29
C LEU A 20 -8.47 24.23 -6.32
N CYS A 21 -8.95 25.16 -5.49
CA CYS A 21 -10.37 25.54 -5.47
C CYS A 21 -10.82 26.10 -6.83
N ALA A 22 -9.99 26.91 -7.49
CA ALA A 22 -10.26 27.43 -8.83
C ALA A 22 -10.34 26.30 -9.87
N THR A 23 -9.43 25.31 -9.81
CA THR A 23 -9.45 24.13 -10.68
C THR A 23 -10.75 23.34 -10.53
N VAL A 24 -11.21 23.14 -9.29
CA VAL A 24 -12.47 22.44 -9.00
C VAL A 24 -13.68 23.21 -9.54
N ALA A 25 -13.70 24.54 -9.36
CA ALA A 25 -14.78 25.38 -9.86
C ALA A 25 -14.83 25.44 -11.40
N TRP A 26 -13.67 25.35 -12.06
CA TRP A 26 -13.59 25.39 -13.53
C TRP A 26 -14.03 24.08 -14.20
N LEU A 27 -13.98 22.96 -13.47
CA LEU A 27 -14.22 21.62 -14.02
C LEU A 27 -15.39 20.88 -13.35
N PRO A 28 -16.60 21.47 -13.27
CA PRO A 28 -17.73 20.87 -12.55
C PRO A 28 -18.28 19.59 -13.22
N GLY A 29 -18.00 19.40 -14.51
CA GLY A 29 -18.45 18.26 -15.29
C GLY A 29 -17.62 16.98 -15.12
N LEU A 30 -16.42 17.07 -14.54
CA LEU A 30 -15.54 15.92 -14.36
C LEU A 30 -16.02 15.00 -13.24
N ALA A 31 -15.82 13.69 -13.42
CA ALA A 31 -15.98 12.78 -12.30
C ALA A 31 -14.94 13.11 -11.21
N ARG A 32 -15.29 12.94 -9.93
CA ARG A 32 -14.37 13.28 -8.82
C ARG A 32 -12.98 12.66 -8.97
N LYS A 33 -12.88 11.44 -9.49
CA LYS A 33 -11.60 10.75 -9.74
C LYS A 33 -10.75 11.45 -10.80
N GLU A 34 -11.37 11.90 -11.89
CA GLU A 34 -10.70 12.65 -12.97
C GLU A 34 -10.26 14.02 -12.46
N LEU A 35 -11.15 14.71 -11.74
CA LEU A 35 -10.84 15.99 -11.09
C LEU A 35 -9.63 15.87 -10.14
N ALA A 36 -9.60 14.82 -9.31
CA ALA A 36 -8.46 14.57 -8.42
C ALA A 36 -7.18 14.23 -9.20
N ALA A 37 -7.27 13.57 -10.35
CA ALA A 37 -6.11 13.33 -11.21
C ALA A 37 -5.56 14.65 -11.79
N THR A 38 -6.43 15.52 -12.33
CA THR A 38 -6.06 16.85 -12.84
C THR A 38 -5.43 17.72 -11.75
N VAL A 39 -6.01 17.75 -10.55
CA VAL A 39 -5.44 18.49 -9.41
C VAL A 39 -4.08 17.92 -9.01
N CYS A 40 -3.92 16.59 -8.97
CA CYS A 40 -2.62 15.98 -8.69
C CYS A 40 -1.57 16.37 -9.74
N GLU A 41 -1.93 16.39 -11.02
CA GLU A 41 -1.03 16.77 -12.10
C GLU A 41 -0.59 18.24 -11.97
N HIS A 42 -1.54 19.17 -11.84
CA HIS A 42 -1.26 20.60 -11.68
C HIS A 42 -0.35 20.90 -10.48
N LEU A 43 -0.58 20.22 -9.36
CA LEU A 43 0.18 20.43 -8.13
C LEU A 43 1.45 19.57 -8.02
N GLY A 44 1.81 18.80 -9.07
CA GLY A 44 2.91 17.84 -9.03
C GLY A 44 2.77 16.80 -7.91
N TRP A 45 1.55 16.49 -7.47
CA TRP A 45 1.28 15.66 -6.31
C TRP A 45 1.29 14.17 -6.65
N THR A 46 2.49 13.61 -6.73
CA THR A 46 2.73 12.23 -7.16
C THR A 46 3.26 11.34 -6.04
N THR A 47 3.19 10.03 -6.27
CA THR A 47 3.88 9.00 -5.49
C THR A 47 5.37 9.00 -5.84
N LEU A 48 6.17 8.25 -5.07
CA LEU A 48 7.61 8.08 -5.37
C LEU A 48 7.86 7.44 -6.75
N THR A 49 6.88 6.75 -7.32
CA THR A 49 6.96 6.16 -8.66
C THR A 49 6.40 7.08 -9.75
N GLY A 50 6.10 8.35 -9.43
CA GLY A 50 5.59 9.35 -10.38
C GLY A 50 4.09 9.26 -10.68
N THR A 51 3.34 8.37 -10.05
CA THR A 51 1.89 8.25 -10.30
C THR A 51 1.09 9.25 -9.46
N ALA A 52 -0.01 9.79 -9.98
CA ALA A 52 -0.86 10.74 -9.26
C ALA A 52 -1.44 10.17 -7.94
N LYS A 53 -1.40 10.95 -6.86
CA LYS A 53 -1.96 10.57 -5.54
C LYS A 53 -3.48 10.77 -5.45
N ILE A 54 -4.23 10.19 -6.39
CA ILE A 54 -5.67 10.41 -6.58
C ILE A 54 -6.47 10.20 -5.28
N SER A 55 -6.26 9.10 -4.56
CA SER A 55 -7.02 8.81 -3.32
C SER A 55 -6.73 9.85 -2.22
N ALA A 56 -5.47 10.22 -2.01
CA ALA A 56 -5.12 11.26 -1.05
C ALA A 56 -5.68 12.63 -1.46
N CYS A 57 -5.69 12.91 -2.76
CA CYS A 57 -6.28 14.14 -3.27
C CYS A 57 -7.80 14.17 -3.06
N LEU A 58 -8.51 13.07 -3.32
CA LEU A 58 -9.94 12.96 -3.03
C LEU A 58 -10.24 13.20 -1.55
N ASP A 59 -9.52 12.52 -0.65
CA ASP A 59 -9.67 12.72 0.80
C ASP A 59 -9.40 14.18 1.19
N PHE A 60 -8.45 14.85 0.54
CA PHE A 60 -8.17 16.26 0.79
C PHE A 60 -9.27 17.17 0.28
N LEU A 61 -9.77 16.93 -0.94
CA LEU A 61 -10.88 17.65 -1.54
C LEU A 61 -12.16 17.55 -0.69
N GLU A 62 -12.46 16.36 -0.18
CA GLU A 62 -13.60 16.14 0.71
C GLU A 62 -13.45 16.91 2.03
N ARG A 63 -12.23 16.96 2.59
CA ARG A 63 -11.93 17.80 3.77
C ARG A 63 -12.06 19.30 3.49
N LEU A 64 -11.73 19.76 2.28
CA LEU A 64 -11.91 21.15 1.88
C LEU A 64 -13.39 21.49 1.69
N GLN A 65 -14.17 20.58 1.11
CA GLN A 65 -15.63 20.72 1.02
C GLN A 65 -16.27 20.78 2.40
N ALA A 66 -15.89 19.87 3.31
CA ALA A 66 -16.40 19.86 4.68
C ALA A 66 -16.04 21.15 5.45
N ALA A 67 -14.97 21.83 5.06
CA ALA A 67 -14.58 23.14 5.59
C ALA A 67 -15.25 24.32 4.85
N GLY A 68 -16.16 24.07 3.90
CA GLY A 68 -16.88 25.10 3.14
C GLY A 68 -16.02 25.84 2.10
N LEU A 69 -14.84 25.33 1.74
CA LEU A 69 -13.90 26.02 0.84
C LEU A 69 -14.17 25.76 -0.65
N LEU A 70 -14.89 24.69 -0.98
CA LEU A 70 -15.23 24.31 -2.35
C LEU A 70 -16.49 23.44 -2.35
N VAL A 71 -17.06 23.23 -3.53
CA VAL A 71 -18.17 22.29 -3.75
C VAL A 71 -17.72 21.26 -4.76
N LEU A 72 -17.76 19.98 -4.40
CA LEU A 72 -17.41 18.88 -5.30
C LEU A 72 -18.62 18.47 -6.15
N PRO A 73 -18.38 17.97 -7.37
CA PRO A 73 -19.43 17.35 -8.18
C PRO A 73 -20.17 16.25 -7.41
N ALA A 74 -21.46 16.08 -7.71
CA ALA A 74 -22.27 15.02 -7.11
C ALA A 74 -21.66 13.63 -7.38
N LEU A 75 -21.79 12.73 -6.40
CA LEU A 75 -21.34 11.35 -6.58
C LEU A 75 -22.22 10.67 -7.63
N ARG A 76 -21.57 10.14 -8.68
CA ARG A 76 -22.27 9.32 -9.67
C ARG A 76 -22.41 7.89 -9.12
N PRO A 77 -23.61 7.29 -9.19
CA PRO A 77 -23.78 5.90 -8.79
C PRO A 77 -22.84 5.02 -9.61
N SER A 78 -22.01 4.24 -8.93
CA SER A 78 -21.18 3.23 -9.58
C SER A 78 -21.92 1.89 -9.54
N PRO A 79 -21.91 1.10 -10.62
CA PRO A 79 -22.44 -0.25 -10.56
C PRO A 79 -21.71 -1.03 -9.45
N PRO A 80 -22.41 -1.94 -8.75
CA PRO A 80 -21.79 -2.74 -7.71
C PRO A 80 -20.55 -3.43 -8.29
N ARG A 81 -19.41 -3.27 -7.60
CA ARG A 81 -18.20 -3.99 -7.98
C ARG A 81 -18.54 -5.48 -7.92
N ARG A 82 -18.48 -6.17 -9.07
CA ARG A 82 -18.43 -7.64 -9.06
C ARG A 82 -17.19 -8.00 -8.25
N GLY A 83 -17.40 -8.54 -7.04
CA GLY A 83 -16.31 -9.11 -6.27
C GLY A 83 -15.60 -10.11 -7.18
N ALA A 84 -14.27 -10.01 -7.24
CA ALA A 84 -13.52 -11.08 -7.88
C ALA A 84 -13.95 -12.39 -7.19
N PRO A 85 -14.31 -13.45 -7.95
CA PRO A 85 -14.60 -14.73 -7.34
C PRO A 85 -13.42 -15.11 -6.44
N PRO A 86 -13.66 -15.77 -5.30
CA PRO A 86 -12.56 -16.28 -4.48
C PRO A 86 -11.61 -17.03 -5.41
N SER A 87 -10.34 -16.61 -5.42
CA SER A 87 -9.31 -17.27 -6.22
C SER A 87 -9.43 -18.76 -5.95
N ALA A 88 -9.72 -19.54 -7.00
CA ALA A 88 -9.61 -20.99 -6.93
C ALA A 88 -8.27 -21.29 -6.24
N SER A 89 -8.31 -22.04 -5.15
CA SER A 89 -7.07 -22.32 -4.42
C SER A 89 -6.15 -23.00 -5.41
N ALA A 90 -5.04 -22.35 -5.77
CA ALA A 90 -3.99 -23.03 -6.51
C ALA A 90 -3.71 -24.33 -5.76
N ALA A 91 -3.77 -25.47 -6.46
CA ALA A 91 -3.49 -26.76 -5.85
C ALA A 91 -2.18 -26.62 -5.07
N PRO A 92 -2.16 -26.94 -3.76
CA PRO A 92 -0.98 -26.67 -2.96
C PRO A 92 0.17 -27.46 -3.55
N VAL A 93 1.15 -26.74 -4.11
CA VAL A 93 2.41 -27.36 -4.49
C VAL A 93 3.00 -27.90 -3.20
N ALA A 94 3.14 -29.23 -3.12
CA ALA A 94 3.76 -29.86 -1.98
C ALA A 94 5.25 -29.49 -2.02
N GLU A 95 5.64 -28.57 -1.15
CA GLU A 95 7.06 -28.27 -0.96
C GLU A 95 7.72 -29.47 -0.26
N PRO A 96 8.87 -29.95 -0.76
CA PRO A 96 9.57 -31.07 -0.15
C PRO A 96 10.05 -30.68 1.26
N ALA A 97 10.00 -31.65 2.18
CA ALA A 97 10.56 -31.45 3.51
C ALA A 97 12.07 -31.18 3.42
N VAL A 98 12.54 -30.22 4.20
CA VAL A 98 13.95 -29.85 4.31
C VAL A 98 14.39 -30.14 5.73
N HIS A 99 15.33 -31.07 5.87
CA HIS A 99 15.92 -31.48 7.13
C HIS A 99 17.43 -31.53 6.96
N CYS A 100 18.10 -30.41 7.20
CA CYS A 100 19.56 -30.35 7.10
C CYS A 100 20.15 -29.22 7.93
N ALA A 101 21.43 -29.31 8.23
CA ALA A 101 22.14 -28.19 8.81
C ALA A 101 22.07 -26.97 7.87
N LEU A 102 21.99 -25.76 8.43
CA LEU A 102 21.99 -24.52 7.65
C LEU A 102 23.24 -24.40 6.76
N SER A 103 24.39 -24.91 7.22
CA SER A 103 25.64 -24.95 6.46
C SER A 103 25.60 -25.88 5.24
N ALA A 104 24.70 -26.88 5.25
CA ALA A 104 24.47 -27.79 4.13
C ALA A 104 23.38 -27.30 3.17
N LEU A 105 22.70 -26.20 3.53
CA LEU A 105 21.69 -25.58 2.68
C LEU A 105 22.38 -24.69 1.63
N ALA A 106 21.93 -24.77 0.37
CA ALA A 106 22.38 -23.85 -0.66
C ALA A 106 22.13 -22.38 -0.24
N PRO A 107 22.85 -21.39 -0.82
CA PRO A 107 22.67 -19.99 -0.46
C PRO A 107 21.21 -19.59 -0.46
N VAL A 108 20.74 -19.09 0.68
CA VAL A 108 19.35 -18.67 0.86
C VAL A 108 19.15 -17.33 0.17
N SER A 109 18.15 -17.24 -0.70
CA SER A 109 17.84 -16.06 -1.49
C SER A 109 16.38 -15.64 -1.32
N LEU A 110 16.11 -14.37 -1.64
CA LEU A 110 14.74 -13.84 -1.71
C LEU A 110 14.36 -13.64 -3.17
N GLU A 111 13.41 -14.43 -3.64
CA GLU A 111 12.91 -14.32 -5.00
C GLU A 111 11.66 -13.44 -5.05
N VAL A 112 11.71 -12.34 -5.81
CA VAL A 112 10.57 -11.42 -5.96
C VAL A 112 9.43 -12.08 -6.72
N VAL A 113 8.23 -12.08 -6.15
CA VAL A 113 7.02 -12.61 -6.77
C VAL A 113 6.29 -11.50 -7.54
N ARG A 114 6.16 -11.64 -8.86
CA ARG A 114 5.62 -10.60 -9.75
C ARG A 114 4.36 -11.00 -10.53
N ASP A 115 4.31 -12.21 -11.06
CA ASP A 115 3.20 -12.67 -11.90
C ASP A 115 2.01 -13.19 -11.06
N ALA A 116 0.83 -13.16 -11.67
CA ALA A 116 -0.42 -13.48 -10.99
C ALA A 116 -0.48 -14.93 -10.46
N THR A 117 0.07 -15.88 -11.21
CA THR A 117 0.09 -17.30 -10.83
C THR A 117 0.92 -17.52 -9.58
N ARG A 118 2.13 -16.95 -9.54
CA ARG A 118 3.00 -17.05 -8.37
C ARG A 118 2.48 -16.27 -7.18
N VAL A 119 1.80 -15.13 -7.40
CA VAL A 119 1.08 -14.41 -6.32
C VAL A 119 0.01 -15.31 -5.71
N ALA A 120 -0.79 -16.01 -6.53
CA ALA A 120 -1.83 -16.91 -6.03
C ALA A 120 -1.23 -18.10 -5.23
N GLN A 121 -0.12 -18.67 -5.70
CA GLN A 121 0.61 -19.70 -4.96
C GLN A 121 1.14 -19.19 -3.62
N TRP A 122 1.75 -18.00 -3.62
CA TRP A 122 2.23 -17.35 -2.41
C TRP A 122 1.09 -17.12 -1.40
N ASP A 123 -0.04 -16.58 -1.88
CA ASP A 123 -1.20 -16.27 -1.04
C ASP A 123 -1.78 -17.56 -0.42
N ALA A 124 -1.85 -18.65 -1.19
CA ALA A 124 -2.29 -19.97 -0.71
C ALA A 124 -1.35 -20.56 0.35
N LEU A 125 -0.02 -20.47 0.14
CA LEU A 125 0.98 -20.97 1.10
C LEU A 125 0.93 -20.20 2.43
N VAL A 126 0.81 -18.87 2.39
CA VAL A 126 0.69 -18.06 3.61
C VAL A 126 -0.65 -18.27 4.29
N ALA A 127 -1.75 -18.37 3.55
CA ALA A 127 -3.05 -18.69 4.13
C ALA A 127 -3.06 -20.04 4.85
N ARG A 128 -2.35 -21.04 4.30
CA ARG A 128 -2.28 -22.39 4.86
C ARG A 128 -1.39 -22.48 6.09
N TRP A 129 -0.21 -21.87 6.06
CA TRP A 129 0.84 -22.17 7.04
C TRP A 129 1.16 -21.04 8.02
N HIS A 130 0.83 -19.80 7.69
CA HIS A 130 1.08 -18.70 8.62
C HIS A 130 0.05 -18.72 9.76
N PRO A 131 0.43 -18.57 11.04
CA PRO A 131 -0.50 -18.64 12.17
C PRO A 131 -1.68 -17.66 12.10
N LEU A 132 -1.45 -16.48 11.51
CA LEU A 132 -2.49 -15.46 11.30
C LEU A 132 -3.23 -15.59 9.95
N GLY A 133 -2.95 -16.64 9.18
CA GLY A 133 -3.40 -16.81 7.80
C GLY A 133 -3.08 -15.60 6.90
N PHE A 134 -3.85 -15.48 5.81
CA PHE A 134 -3.74 -14.37 4.88
C PHE A 134 -5.11 -13.91 4.37
N GLN A 135 -5.46 -12.66 4.68
CA GLN A 135 -6.72 -12.00 4.27
C GLN A 135 -6.45 -10.82 3.32
N GLY A 136 -5.29 -10.85 2.65
CA GLY A 136 -4.81 -9.74 1.83
C GLY A 136 -3.86 -8.79 2.56
N ALA A 137 -3.24 -7.92 1.77
CA ALA A 137 -2.29 -6.92 2.23
C ALA A 137 -2.71 -5.54 1.72
N PHE A 138 -2.65 -4.55 2.60
CA PHE A 138 -3.06 -3.17 2.31
C PHE A 138 -1.88 -2.31 1.85
N GLY A 139 -2.15 -1.37 0.96
CA GLY A 139 -1.17 -0.44 0.43
C GLY A 139 -0.14 -1.08 -0.51
N TYR A 140 1.03 -0.45 -0.61
CA TYR A 140 2.17 -0.99 -1.35
C TYR A 140 2.60 -2.32 -0.75
N ARG A 141 2.93 -3.29 -1.59
CA ARG A 141 3.29 -4.64 -1.16
C ARG A 141 4.30 -5.28 -2.07
N LEU A 142 5.21 -6.04 -1.48
CA LEU A 142 6.21 -6.83 -2.18
C LEU A 142 6.28 -8.21 -1.54
N ARG A 143 6.07 -9.23 -2.37
CA ARG A 143 6.08 -10.63 -1.95
C ARG A 143 7.39 -11.25 -2.37
N TYR A 144 7.91 -12.10 -1.49
CA TYR A 144 9.07 -12.92 -1.77
C TYR A 144 8.80 -14.37 -1.39
N PHE A 145 9.35 -15.28 -2.18
CA PHE A 145 9.69 -16.62 -1.70
C PHE A 145 11.09 -16.60 -1.11
N ILE A 146 11.25 -17.30 0.01
CA ILE A 146 12.57 -17.64 0.55
C ILE A 146 12.98 -18.94 -0.16
N THR A 147 14.12 -18.96 -0.84
CA THR A 147 14.55 -20.10 -1.65
C THR A 147 15.97 -20.54 -1.31
N ALA A 148 16.28 -21.81 -1.55
CA ALA A 148 17.63 -22.36 -1.58
C ALA A 148 17.74 -23.33 -2.77
N GLY A 149 18.40 -22.88 -3.83
CA GLY A 149 18.28 -23.52 -5.15
C GLY A 149 16.80 -23.55 -5.59
N ASP A 150 16.33 -24.72 -6.01
CA ASP A 150 14.95 -24.90 -6.48
C ASP A 150 13.94 -25.12 -5.34
N ARG A 151 14.39 -25.14 -4.08
CA ARG A 151 13.53 -25.38 -2.91
C ARG A 151 12.97 -24.07 -2.40
N ARG A 152 11.65 -24.00 -2.16
CA ARG A 152 11.05 -22.92 -1.37
C ARG A 152 11.04 -23.29 0.10
N LEU A 153 11.52 -22.37 0.92
CA LEU A 153 11.66 -22.53 2.36
C LEU A 153 10.60 -21.74 3.13
N GLY A 154 9.99 -20.75 2.48
CA GLY A 154 9.07 -19.84 3.15
C GLY A 154 8.64 -18.66 2.31
N CYS A 155 7.98 -17.71 2.96
CA CYS A 155 7.38 -16.53 2.36
C CYS A 155 7.68 -15.27 3.19
N VAL A 156 7.96 -14.16 2.50
CA VAL A 156 8.03 -12.82 3.12
C VAL A 156 7.09 -11.86 2.40
N LEU A 157 6.40 -11.02 3.16
CA LEU A 157 5.63 -9.89 2.68
C LEU A 157 6.13 -8.61 3.32
N LEU A 158 6.69 -7.74 2.49
CA LEU A 158 6.93 -6.35 2.86
C LEU A 158 5.77 -5.50 2.39
N SER A 159 5.33 -4.55 3.20
CA SER A 159 4.28 -3.60 2.81
C SER A 159 4.61 -2.18 3.23
N GLY A 160 3.82 -1.21 2.77
CA GLY A 160 3.86 0.15 3.29
C GLY A 160 3.69 0.17 4.82
N ALA A 161 4.30 1.17 5.46
CA ALA A 161 4.26 1.30 6.91
C ALA A 161 2.84 1.48 7.45
N ALA A 162 2.57 0.86 8.60
CA ALA A 162 1.33 1.08 9.35
C ALA A 162 1.27 2.54 9.81
N ARG A 163 0.09 3.18 9.66
CA ARG A 163 -0.06 4.63 9.81
C ARG A 163 0.45 5.18 11.14
N ALA A 164 0.13 4.51 12.24
CA ALA A 164 0.54 4.91 13.58
C ALA A 164 0.82 3.65 14.41
N VAL A 165 2.06 3.51 14.86
CA VAL A 165 2.49 2.41 15.73
C VAL A 165 3.30 3.06 16.85
N ALA A 166 2.71 3.13 18.05
CA ALA A 166 3.30 3.89 19.16
C ALA A 166 4.71 3.44 19.51
N VAL A 167 4.93 2.12 19.57
CA VAL A 167 6.25 1.53 19.88
C VAL A 167 7.31 1.92 18.84
N ARG A 168 6.98 1.88 17.55
CA ARG A 168 7.88 2.33 16.48
C ARG A 168 8.19 3.81 16.63
N ASP A 169 7.15 4.63 16.77
CA ASP A 169 7.30 6.08 16.84
C ASP A 169 8.17 6.48 18.05
N GLN A 170 7.99 5.83 19.21
CA GLN A 170 8.82 6.02 20.40
C GLN A 170 10.27 5.57 20.19
N TRP A 171 10.50 4.39 19.62
CA TRP A 171 11.85 3.86 19.41
C TRP A 171 12.69 4.70 18.45
N ILE A 172 12.09 5.22 17.37
CA ILE A 172 12.78 6.12 16.44
C ILE A 172 12.88 7.56 17.00
N GLY A 173 12.08 7.92 18.01
CA GLY A 173 11.97 9.29 18.52
C GLY A 173 11.11 10.21 17.63
N TRP A 174 10.15 9.65 16.91
CA TRP A 174 9.25 10.40 16.04
C TRP A 174 8.13 11.08 16.81
N THR A 175 8.04 12.40 16.63
CA THR A 175 6.80 13.15 16.88
C THR A 175 5.73 12.81 15.85
N ALA A 176 4.48 13.22 16.08
CA ALA A 176 3.41 13.08 15.09
C ALA A 176 3.73 13.80 13.76
N GLN A 177 4.52 14.88 13.80
CA GLN A 177 5.00 15.57 12.61
C GLN A 177 6.07 14.75 11.89
N ALA A 178 7.13 14.35 12.61
CA ALA A 178 8.23 13.56 12.05
C ALA A 178 7.71 12.25 11.43
N ARG A 179 6.73 11.59 12.07
CA ARG A 179 6.06 10.43 11.48
C ARG A 179 5.42 10.76 10.14
N ARG A 180 4.65 11.86 10.02
CA ARG A 180 3.98 12.22 8.76
C ARG A 180 4.95 12.43 7.60
N GLU A 181 6.13 12.98 7.89
CA GLU A 181 7.17 13.27 6.90
C GLU A 181 7.97 12.01 6.51
N ASN A 182 8.19 11.10 7.46
CA ASN A 182 9.09 9.97 7.28
C ASN A 182 8.39 8.63 7.04
N LEU A 183 7.07 8.53 7.24
CA LEU A 183 6.33 7.26 7.14
C LEU A 183 6.53 6.56 5.79
N ALA A 184 6.66 7.33 4.69
CA ALA A 184 6.88 6.80 3.35
C ALA A 184 8.25 6.13 3.16
N ARG A 185 9.20 6.34 4.10
CA ARG A 185 10.56 5.77 4.08
C ARG A 185 10.65 4.45 4.85
N VAL A 186 9.56 4.01 5.48
CA VAL A 186 9.51 2.79 6.28
C VAL A 186 8.65 1.75 5.58
N VAL A 187 9.11 0.51 5.65
CA VAL A 187 8.36 -0.68 5.25
C VAL A 187 8.05 -1.53 6.47
N ASN A 188 6.88 -2.16 6.45
CA ASN A 188 6.48 -3.15 7.43
C ASN A 188 6.85 -4.55 6.94
N ASN A 189 7.39 -5.39 7.81
CA ASN A 189 7.36 -6.83 7.62
C ASN A 189 5.97 -7.34 8.03
N SER A 190 5.08 -7.50 7.04
CA SER A 190 3.68 -7.84 7.27
C SER A 190 3.45 -9.34 7.41
N ARG A 191 4.25 -10.18 6.75
CA ARG A 191 4.24 -11.64 6.92
C ARG A 191 5.65 -12.16 6.82
N PHE A 192 6.02 -13.02 7.75
CA PHE A 192 7.25 -13.79 7.72
C PHE A 192 6.89 -15.24 8.05
N LEU A 193 7.19 -16.14 7.13
CA LEU A 193 6.84 -17.55 7.23
C LEU A 193 8.04 -18.39 6.82
N ILE A 194 8.47 -19.27 7.71
CA ILE A 194 9.26 -20.46 7.35
C ILE A 194 8.29 -21.63 7.38
N PHE A 195 8.31 -22.49 6.37
CA PHE A 195 7.38 -23.61 6.31
C PHE A 195 7.65 -24.62 7.43
N PRO A 196 6.62 -25.26 8.00
CA PRO A 196 6.78 -26.15 9.17
C PRO A 196 7.59 -27.42 8.89
N HIS A 197 7.76 -27.78 7.61
CA HIS A 197 8.57 -28.91 7.16
C HIS A 197 10.03 -28.50 6.81
N VAL A 198 10.45 -27.28 7.15
CA VAL A 198 11.85 -26.83 7.06
C VAL A 198 12.44 -26.82 8.46
N ARG A 199 13.45 -27.67 8.72
CA ARG A 199 14.15 -27.81 10.00
C ARG A 199 15.65 -27.94 9.83
#